data_AF-A0A7J6QL30-F1
#
_entry.id   AF-A0A7J6QL30-F1
#
_cell.length_a   1.000
_cell.length_b   1.000
_cell.length_c   1.000
_cell.angle_alpha   90.00
_cell.angle_beta   90.00
_cell.angle_gamma   90.00
#
_symmetry.space_group_name_H-M   'P 1'
#
loop_
_entity.id
_entity.type
_entity.pdbx_description
1 polymer ?
#
loop_
_entity_poly.entity_id
_entity_poly.type
_entity_poly.pdbx_seq_one_letter_code
_entity_poly.pdbx_strand_id
1 'polypeptide(L)'
;KGKYKRQKRKLVLRQVVKDMIAVHGNKYDYSLVDYHGLLTDVTIRCPVHGRFRMSPQLHVCERRGCPLCQFRLDKSRYRMQAKLEGVSYDEIFNRGRALADPTSPYNVERVSRYRPTALRTS
;
A
#
# COMPACT_ATOMS: atom_id res chain seq x y z
N LYS A 1 -3.25 -37.57 -13.95
CA LYS A 1 -4.16 -36.39 -14.05
C LYS A 1 -3.68 -35.14 -13.26
N GLY A 2 -2.71 -35.22 -12.34
CA GLY A 2 -2.31 -34.07 -11.49
C GLY A 2 -1.38 -33.01 -12.12
N LYS A 3 -0.49 -33.40 -13.07
CA LYS A 3 0.49 -32.49 -13.67
C LYS A 3 -0.16 -31.36 -14.51
N TYR A 4 -1.21 -31.70 -15.28
CA TYR A 4 -1.96 -30.76 -16.12
C TYR A 4 -2.71 -29.68 -15.31
N LYS A 5 -3.34 -30.06 -14.18
CA LYS A 5 -4.04 -29.10 -13.29
C LYS A 5 -3.08 -28.05 -12.69
N ARG A 6 -1.86 -28.46 -12.32
CA ARG A 6 -0.85 -27.56 -11.72
C ARG A 6 -0.27 -26.57 -12.74
N GLN A 7 -0.08 -26.99 -13.98
CA GLN A 7 0.36 -26.12 -15.07
C GLN A 7 -0.69 -25.07 -15.44
N LYS A 8 -1.99 -25.46 -15.52
CA LYS A 8 -3.09 -24.52 -15.78
C LYS A 8 -3.19 -23.42 -14.72
N ARG A 9 -3.06 -23.76 -13.43
CA ARG A 9 -3.06 -22.77 -12.34
C ARG A 9 -1.92 -21.75 -12.43
N LYS A 10 -0.70 -22.19 -12.77
CA LYS A 10 0.45 -21.28 -12.97
C LYS A 10 0.25 -20.32 -14.13
N LEU A 11 -0.35 -20.77 -15.24
CA LEU A 11 -0.65 -19.92 -16.40
C LEU A 11 -1.66 -18.83 -16.04
N VAL A 12 -2.73 -19.20 -15.32
CA VAL A 12 -3.75 -18.26 -14.86
C VAL A 12 -3.16 -17.25 -13.87
N LEU A 13 -2.36 -17.70 -12.89
CA LEU A 13 -1.67 -16.80 -11.97
C LEU A 13 -0.80 -15.76 -12.70
N ARG A 14 -0.02 -16.22 -13.70
CA ARG A 14 0.82 -15.31 -14.52
C ARG A 14 -0.03 -14.29 -15.26
N GLN A 15 -1.17 -14.70 -15.82
CA GLN A 15 -2.06 -13.79 -16.52
C GLN A 15 -2.65 -12.74 -15.57
N VAL A 16 -3.15 -13.17 -14.40
CA VAL A 16 -3.71 -12.25 -13.40
C VAL A 16 -2.66 -11.23 -12.94
N VAL A 17 -1.42 -11.66 -12.66
CA VAL A 17 -0.35 -10.72 -12.28
C VAL A 17 -0.04 -9.74 -13.42
N LYS A 18 -0.05 -10.17 -14.68
CA LYS A 18 0.11 -9.26 -15.82
C LYS A 18 -1.02 -8.22 -15.87
N ASP A 19 -2.26 -8.62 -15.64
CA ASP A 19 -3.41 -7.72 -15.64
C ASP A 19 -3.31 -6.69 -14.48
N MET A 20 -2.86 -7.13 -13.30
CA MET A 20 -2.60 -6.24 -12.16
C MET A 20 -1.48 -5.23 -12.45
N ILE A 21 -0.40 -5.65 -13.14
CA ILE A 21 0.68 -4.78 -13.59
C ILE A 21 0.19 -3.82 -14.68
N ALA A 22 -0.70 -4.24 -15.58
CA ALA A 22 -1.26 -3.35 -16.61
C ALA A 22 -2.07 -2.19 -16.00
N VAL A 23 -2.78 -2.43 -14.89
CA VAL A 23 -3.58 -1.39 -14.20
C VAL A 23 -2.72 -0.48 -13.32
N HIS A 24 -1.80 -1.04 -12.53
CA HIS A 24 -1.05 -0.29 -11.50
C HIS A 24 0.42 -0.05 -11.84
N GLY A 25 0.93 -0.60 -12.93
CA GLY A 25 2.35 -0.61 -13.26
C GLY A 25 3.17 -1.42 -12.26
N ASN A 26 4.43 -1.03 -12.09
CA ASN A 26 5.37 -1.62 -11.13
C ASN A 26 5.23 -1.05 -9.71
N LYS A 27 4.03 -0.58 -9.33
CA LYS A 27 3.79 0.03 -8.01
C LYS A 27 3.75 -0.98 -6.85
N TYR A 28 3.48 -2.24 -7.14
CA TYR A 28 3.27 -3.29 -6.14
C TYR A 28 4.11 -4.52 -6.44
N ASP A 29 4.49 -5.22 -5.37
CA ASP A 29 5.15 -6.51 -5.45
C ASP A 29 4.11 -7.63 -5.30
N TYR A 30 4.04 -8.48 -6.33
CA TYR A 30 3.10 -9.59 -6.46
C TYR A 30 3.74 -10.97 -6.18
N SER A 31 4.96 -11.01 -5.64
CA SER A 31 5.70 -12.25 -5.33
C SER A 31 4.95 -13.22 -4.41
N LEU A 32 3.98 -12.72 -3.66
CA LEU A 32 3.23 -13.43 -2.63
C LEU A 32 1.76 -13.69 -3.03
N VAL A 33 1.39 -13.40 -4.28
CA VAL A 33 0.04 -13.61 -4.79
C VAL A 33 -0.20 -15.10 -4.97
N ASP A 34 -1.17 -15.63 -4.23
CA ASP A 34 -1.70 -16.98 -4.40
C ASP A 34 -3.16 -16.90 -4.89
N TYR A 35 -3.36 -17.14 -6.18
CA TYR A 35 -4.63 -16.88 -6.85
C TYR A 35 -5.56 -18.11 -6.81
N HIS A 36 -6.71 -17.94 -6.15
CA HIS A 36 -7.78 -18.95 -6.09
C HIS A 36 -9.11 -18.50 -6.72
N GLY A 37 -9.20 -17.25 -7.20
CA GLY A 37 -10.39 -16.69 -7.83
C GLY A 37 -10.40 -15.16 -7.81
N LEU A 38 -11.31 -14.55 -8.56
CA LEU A 38 -11.43 -13.09 -8.67
C LEU A 38 -11.93 -12.42 -7.37
N LEU A 39 -12.77 -13.14 -6.62
CA LEU A 39 -13.34 -12.69 -5.35
C LEU A 39 -12.49 -13.08 -4.14
N THR A 40 -11.53 -13.98 -4.32
CA THR A 40 -10.68 -14.45 -3.21
C THR A 40 -9.54 -13.47 -3.00
N ASP A 41 -9.35 -13.04 -1.76
CA ASP A 41 -8.28 -12.12 -1.40
C ASP A 41 -6.90 -12.70 -1.70
N VAL A 42 -6.08 -11.90 -2.36
CA VAL A 42 -4.66 -12.17 -2.57
C VAL A 42 -3.82 -11.26 -1.69
N THR A 43 -2.62 -11.71 -1.33
CA THR A 43 -1.67 -10.88 -0.59
C THR A 43 -0.79 -10.11 -1.57
N ILE A 44 -0.90 -8.79 -1.55
CA ILE A 44 -0.12 -7.86 -2.37
C ILE A 44 0.81 -7.09 -1.44
N ARG A 45 2.04 -6.81 -1.87
CA ARG A 45 2.98 -6.01 -1.09
C ARG A 45 3.07 -4.60 -1.66
N CYS A 46 2.72 -3.62 -0.83
CA CYS A 46 3.06 -2.23 -1.04
C CYS A 46 4.52 -2.00 -0.63
N PRO A 47 5.36 -1.40 -1.48
CA PRO A 47 6.75 -1.09 -1.11
C PRO A 47 6.83 -0.10 0.07
N VAL A 48 5.80 0.74 0.25
CA VAL A 48 5.78 1.80 1.28
C VAL A 48 5.11 1.36 2.58
N HIS A 49 4.08 0.50 2.51
CA HIS A 49 3.24 0.14 3.67
C HIS A 49 3.27 -1.34 4.04
N GLY A 50 4.01 -2.15 3.28
CA GLY A 50 4.07 -3.60 3.49
C GLY A 50 2.87 -4.34 2.90
N ARG A 51 2.56 -5.50 3.49
CA ARG A 51 1.60 -6.46 2.92
C ARG A 51 0.17 -6.05 3.23
N PHE A 52 -0.70 -6.13 2.23
CA PHE A 52 -2.14 -5.93 2.38
C PHE A 52 -2.90 -7.01 1.61
N ARG A 53 -4.17 -7.21 1.97
CA ARG A 53 -5.06 -8.18 1.35
C ARG A 53 -6.10 -7.45 0.53
N MET A 54 -6.30 -7.91 -0.70
CA MET A 54 -7.35 -7.41 -1.58
C MET A 54 -7.66 -8.44 -2.65
N SER A 55 -8.92 -8.55 -3.05
CA SER A 55 -9.29 -9.45 -4.14
C SER A 55 -8.86 -8.90 -5.50
N PRO A 56 -8.51 -9.78 -6.46
CA PRO A 56 -8.13 -9.39 -7.82
C PRO A 56 -9.18 -8.54 -8.53
N GLN A 57 -10.47 -8.81 -8.30
CA GLN A 57 -11.56 -7.99 -8.87
C GLN A 57 -11.47 -6.54 -8.39
N LEU A 58 -11.28 -6.31 -7.10
CA LEU A 58 -11.17 -4.96 -6.55
C LEU A 58 -9.89 -4.26 -7.04
N HIS A 59 -8.79 -5.01 -7.14
CA HIS A 59 -7.49 -4.48 -7.58
C HIS A 59 -7.46 -4.10 -9.05
N VAL A 60 -8.03 -4.93 -9.93
CA VAL A 60 -7.98 -4.77 -11.39
C VAL A 60 -9.19 -3.98 -11.90
N CYS A 61 -10.43 -4.41 -11.59
CA CYS A 61 -11.63 -3.80 -12.17
C CYS A 61 -11.94 -2.44 -11.55
N GLU A 62 -11.89 -2.34 -10.22
CA GLU A 62 -12.16 -1.10 -9.50
C GLU A 62 -10.91 -0.23 -9.32
N ARG A 63 -9.76 -0.71 -9.81
CA ARG A 63 -8.45 -0.03 -9.72
C ARG A 63 -8.11 0.39 -8.29
N ARG A 64 -8.59 -0.34 -7.28
CA ARG A 64 -8.22 -0.10 -5.88
C ARG A 64 -6.77 -0.50 -5.66
N GLY A 65 -6.08 0.22 -4.79
CA GLY A 65 -4.68 -0.02 -4.44
C GLY A 65 -4.52 -0.26 -2.94
N CYS A 66 -3.31 -0.06 -2.43
CA CYS A 66 -3.07 -0.13 -0.99
C CYS A 66 -3.96 0.91 -0.25
N PRO A 67 -4.79 0.51 0.73
CA PRO A 67 -5.68 1.43 1.42
C PRO A 67 -4.89 2.52 2.14
N LEU A 68 -3.71 2.19 2.70
CA LEU A 68 -2.86 3.17 3.36
C LEU A 68 -2.23 4.17 2.38
N CYS A 69 -1.97 3.79 1.13
CA CYS A 69 -1.61 4.75 0.08
C CYS A 69 -2.78 5.69 -0.23
N GLN A 70 -3.99 5.14 -0.30
CA GLN A 70 -5.20 5.91 -0.61
C GLN A 70 -5.56 6.88 0.52
N PHE A 71 -5.45 6.46 1.79
CA PHE A 71 -5.68 7.31 2.97
C PHE A 71 -4.59 8.34 3.20
N ARG A 72 -3.32 8.07 2.82
CA ARG A 72 -2.27 9.11 2.82
C ARG A 72 -2.54 10.23 1.82
N LEU A 73 -3.55 10.13 0.96
CA LEU A 73 -4.01 11.22 0.09
C LEU A 73 -5.24 11.95 0.65
N ASP A 74 -5.54 11.80 1.94
CA ASP A 74 -6.51 12.69 2.56
C ASP A 74 -5.89 14.08 2.70
N LYS A 75 -6.06 14.89 1.64
CA LYS A 75 -5.60 16.27 1.57
C LYS A 75 -6.06 17.06 2.79
N SER A 76 -7.17 16.67 3.43
CA SER A 76 -7.65 17.30 4.66
C SER A 76 -6.66 17.18 5.82
N ARG A 77 -5.98 16.04 5.99
CA ARG A 77 -5.02 15.81 7.08
C ARG A 77 -3.73 16.58 6.85
N TYR A 78 -3.18 16.58 5.63
CA TYR A 78 -2.01 17.39 5.30
C TYR A 78 -2.32 18.89 5.38
N ARG A 79 -3.53 19.31 4.97
CA ARG A 79 -3.97 20.70 5.13
C ARG A 79 -4.13 21.10 6.60
N MET A 80 -4.68 20.23 7.44
CA MET A 80 -4.78 20.50 8.88
C MET A 80 -3.40 20.55 9.54
N GLN A 81 -2.51 19.61 9.22
CA GLN A 81 -1.15 19.59 9.75
C GLN A 81 -0.35 20.81 9.29
N ALA A 82 -0.43 21.17 8.01
CA ALA A 82 0.16 22.39 7.46
C ALA A 82 -0.33 23.64 8.20
N LYS A 83 -1.63 23.71 8.51
CA LYS A 83 -2.22 24.81 9.31
C LYS A 83 -1.71 24.84 10.75
N LEU A 84 -1.60 23.69 11.41
CA LEU A 84 -1.12 23.60 12.80
C LEU A 84 0.37 23.94 12.92
N GLU A 85 1.18 23.51 11.95
CA GLU A 85 2.63 23.73 11.92
C GLU A 85 3.03 25.05 11.24
N GLY A 86 2.09 25.76 10.60
CA GLY A 86 2.34 27.02 9.91
C GLY A 86 3.22 26.90 8.66
N VAL A 87 3.27 25.72 8.04
CA VAL A 87 4.09 25.44 6.85
C VAL A 87 3.21 25.21 5.61
N SER A 88 3.82 25.21 4.42
CA SER A 88 3.06 25.02 3.19
C SER A 88 2.51 23.59 3.07
N TYR A 89 1.38 23.44 2.36
CA TYR A 89 0.82 22.12 2.03
C TYR A 89 1.85 21.25 1.29
N ASP A 90 2.59 21.83 0.35
CA ASP A 90 3.61 21.11 -0.42
C ASP A 90 4.75 20.61 0.46
N GLU A 91 5.13 21.37 1.49
CA GLU A 91 6.16 20.95 2.44
C GLU A 91 5.72 19.73 3.25
N ILE A 92 4.51 19.75 3.82
CA ILE A 92 3.94 18.60 4.54
C ILE A 92 3.73 17.40 3.62
N PHE A 93 3.25 17.63 2.39
CA PHE A 93 3.06 16.59 1.39
C PHE A 93 4.39 15.93 0.98
N ASN A 94 5.45 16.73 0.84
CA ASN A 94 6.79 16.25 0.51
C ASN A 94 7.44 15.50 1.69
N ARG A 95 7.22 15.92 2.94
CA ARG A 95 7.58 15.14 4.15
C ARG A 95 6.85 13.78 4.18
N GLY A 96 5.57 13.75 3.79
CA GLY A 96 4.79 12.52 3.66
C GLY A 96 5.26 11.59 2.54
N ARG A 97 5.84 12.14 1.46
CA ARG A 97 6.51 11.38 0.38
C ARG A 97 7.89 10.85 0.77
N ALA A 98 8.57 11.46 1.75
CA ALA A 98 9.93 11.09 2.18
C ALA A 98 10.02 9.70 2.84
N LEU A 99 8.90 8.98 3.01
CA LEU A 99 8.83 7.59 3.46
C LEU A 99 9.15 6.55 2.36
N ALA A 100 9.55 6.99 1.17
CA ALA A 100 9.95 6.13 0.04
C ALA A 100 11.43 6.30 -0.37
N ASP A 101 12.19 7.16 0.32
CA ASP A 101 13.60 7.44 0.04
C ASP A 101 14.48 6.88 1.18
N PRO A 102 15.34 5.87 0.91
CA PRO A 102 16.24 5.31 1.92
C PRO A 102 17.34 6.27 2.40
N THR A 103 17.52 7.41 1.74
CA THR A 103 18.47 8.47 2.13
C THR A 103 17.81 9.62 2.90
N SER A 104 16.50 9.54 3.16
CA SER A 104 15.79 10.58 3.90
C SER A 104 16.25 10.64 5.37
N PRO A 105 16.54 11.84 5.90
CA PRO A 105 16.88 12.03 7.32
C PRO A 105 15.70 11.72 8.27
N TYR A 106 14.51 11.43 7.74
CA TYR A 106 13.29 11.10 8.49
C TYR A 106 12.86 9.63 8.36
N ASN A 107 13.79 8.72 8.01
CA ASN A 107 13.52 7.29 7.87
C ASN A 107 12.96 6.66 9.18
N VAL A 108 11.72 6.17 9.13
CA VAL A 108 10.90 5.77 10.29
C VAL A 108 11.09 4.30 10.68
N GLU A 109 12.28 3.91 11.14
CA GLU A 109 12.41 2.66 11.91
C GLU A 109 11.79 2.75 13.33
N ARG A 110 11.11 3.85 13.69
CA ARG A 110 10.58 4.09 15.05
C ARG A 110 9.08 4.33 15.18
N VAL A 111 8.24 4.01 14.19
CA VAL A 111 6.78 4.07 14.40
C VAL A 111 6.29 2.73 14.95
N SER A 112 6.69 2.40 16.18
CA SER A 112 6.15 1.26 16.93
C SER A 112 5.74 1.58 18.37
N ARG A 113 5.92 2.80 18.90
CA ARG A 113 5.57 3.08 20.31
C ARG A 113 5.06 4.50 20.59
N TYR A 114 4.17 5.06 19.77
CA TYR A 114 3.37 6.20 20.26
C TYR A 114 2.23 5.67 21.15
N ARG A 115 2.52 5.54 22.44
CA ARG A 115 1.53 5.47 23.51
C ARG A 115 1.41 6.92 24.01
N PRO A 116 0.29 7.64 23.80
CA PRO A 116 0.14 8.95 24.41
C PRO A 116 0.07 8.75 25.92
N THR A 117 1.13 9.14 26.62
CA THR A 117 1.09 9.27 28.08
C THR A 117 0.15 10.43 28.40
N ALA A 118 -0.97 10.10 29.04
CA ALA A 118 -1.85 11.08 29.64
C ALA A 118 -1.04 11.92 30.64
N LEU A 119 -0.74 13.16 30.27
CA LEU A 119 -0.36 14.18 31.22
C LEU A 119 -1.63 14.57 31.98
N ARG A 120 -1.81 13.94 33.13
CA ARG A 120 -2.70 14.38 34.18
C ARG A 120 -1.90 15.44 34.96
N THR A 121 -2.15 16.72 34.68
CA THR A 121 -1.58 17.82 35.48
C THR A 121 -2.58 18.20 36.56
N SER A 122 -2.06 18.16 37.80
CA SER A 122 -2.48 18.84 39.04
C SER A 122 -3.97 18.89 39.39
#